data_AF-A0A8T1GAD0-F1
#
_entry.id   AF-A0A8T1GAD0-F1
#
_cell.length_a   1.000
_cell.length_b   1.000
_cell.length_c   1.000
_cell.angle_alpha   90.00
_cell.angle_beta   90.00
_cell.angle_gamma   90.00
#
_symmetry.space_group_name_H-M   'P 1'
#
loop_
_entity.id
_entity.type
_entity.pdbx_description
1 polymer ?
#
loop_
_entity_poly.entity_id
_entity_poly.type
_entity_poly.pdbx_seq_one_letter_code
_entity_poly.pdbx_strand_id
1 'polypeptide(L)'
;MLHHAKLDKCFWAEAAMTAIYVKNRLPSPKIEHKTPFEIVYKSKPSVKHVCVFGCRTYILTPKEKRLKWDPKARAGLFLGYEEVSKAYRLYDIEAGQVVISRDVNFDESTFGLSPPISDEDVDDLDFDSLDIE
;
A
#
# COMPACT_ATOMS: atom_id res chain seq x y z
N MET A 1 7.19 -3.39 -8.85
CA MET A 1 6.59 -3.06 -7.55
C MET A 1 7.60 -2.49 -6.58
N LEU A 2 8.60 -3.25 -6.09
CA LEU A 2 9.58 -2.75 -5.10
C LEU A 2 10.29 -1.45 -5.53
N HIS A 3 10.85 -1.43 -6.74
CA HIS A 3 11.54 -0.24 -7.28
C HIS A 3 10.62 0.99 -7.35
N HIS A 4 9.38 0.81 -7.81
CA HIS A 4 8.38 1.88 -7.87
C HIS A 4 8.00 2.40 -6.48
N ALA A 5 7.86 1.49 -5.52
CA ALA A 5 7.51 1.80 -4.14
C ALA A 5 8.67 2.42 -3.34
N LYS A 6 9.89 2.49 -3.90
CA LYS A 6 11.11 2.92 -3.20
C LYS A 6 11.34 2.14 -1.89
N LEU A 7 11.04 0.84 -1.90
CA LEU A 7 11.21 -0.06 -0.75
C LEU A 7 12.42 -0.97 -0.91
N ASP A 8 13.03 -1.29 0.23
CA ASP A 8 14.18 -2.19 0.28
C ASP A 8 13.77 -3.64 -0.07
N LYS A 9 14.74 -4.43 -0.50
CA LYS A 9 14.57 -5.81 -0.96
C LYS A 9 14.04 -6.73 0.14
N CYS A 10 14.13 -6.36 1.41
CA CYS A 10 13.56 -7.12 2.52
C CYS A 10 12.04 -7.34 2.39
N PHE A 11 11.33 -6.44 1.70
CA PHE A 11 9.88 -6.55 1.46
C PHE A 11 9.49 -7.39 0.24
N TRP A 12 10.44 -8.14 -0.36
CA TRP A 12 10.17 -8.90 -1.58
C TRP A 12 9.05 -9.93 -1.43
N ALA A 13 8.94 -10.58 -0.27
CA ALA A 13 7.93 -11.59 -0.03
C ALA A 13 6.52 -10.98 -0.08
N GLU A 14 6.34 -9.83 0.58
CA GLU A 14 5.07 -9.08 0.56
C GLU A 14 4.74 -8.58 -0.85
N ALA A 15 5.73 -8.08 -1.58
CA ALA A 15 5.56 -7.65 -2.97
C ALA A 15 5.13 -8.83 -3.89
N ALA A 16 5.73 -10.01 -3.70
CA ALA A 16 5.39 -11.20 -4.46
C ALA A 16 3.97 -11.68 -4.17
N MET A 17 3.58 -11.72 -2.89
CA MET A 17 2.22 -12.10 -2.46
C MET A 17 1.17 -11.14 -3.03
N THR A 18 1.44 -9.83 -2.97
CA THR A 18 0.57 -8.81 -3.58
C THR A 18 0.46 -8.97 -5.09
N ALA A 19 1.56 -9.29 -5.78
CA ALA A 19 1.53 -9.59 -7.23
C ALA A 19 0.62 -10.76 -7.56
N ILE A 20 0.72 -11.85 -6.80
CA ILE A 20 -0.10 -13.04 -6.96
C ILE A 20 -1.56 -12.70 -6.69
N TYR A 21 -1.84 -11.95 -5.63
CA TYR A 21 -3.19 -11.53 -5.27
C TYR A 21 -3.89 -10.74 -6.39
N VAL A 22 -3.19 -9.78 -6.98
CA VAL A 22 -3.68 -8.97 -8.10
C VAL A 22 -3.84 -9.84 -9.35
N LYS A 23 -2.83 -10.64 -9.69
CA LYS A 23 -2.86 -11.53 -10.86
C LYS A 23 -4.04 -12.50 -10.83
N ASN A 24 -4.40 -13.03 -9.65
CA ASN A 24 -5.53 -13.92 -9.49
C ASN A 24 -6.90 -13.25 -9.73
N ARG A 25 -6.95 -11.91 -9.71
CA ARG A 25 -8.17 -11.10 -9.93
C ARG A 25 -8.18 -10.37 -11.28
N LEU A 26 -7.13 -10.52 -12.08
CA LEU A 26 -7.10 -9.98 -13.44
C LEU A 26 -7.74 -10.98 -14.42
N PRO A 27 -8.58 -10.50 -15.34
CA PRO A 27 -9.14 -11.34 -16.38
C PRO A 27 -8.05 -11.74 -17.39
N SER A 28 -8.07 -12.98 -17.85
CA SER A 28 -7.11 -13.49 -18.83
C SER A 28 -7.82 -13.86 -20.14
N PRO A 29 -7.32 -13.42 -21.31
CA PRO A 29 -7.87 -13.83 -22.60
C PRO A 29 -7.84 -15.34 -22.83
N LYS A 30 -6.84 -16.02 -22.24
CA LYS A 30 -6.67 -17.48 -22.35
C LYS A 30 -7.79 -18.27 -21.68
N ILE A 31 -8.59 -17.63 -20.82
CA ILE A 31 -9.65 -18.26 -20.04
C ILE A 31 -10.98 -17.56 -20.28
N GLU A 32 -11.27 -17.18 -21.54
CA GLU A 32 -12.53 -16.52 -21.91
C GLU A 32 -12.80 -15.24 -21.11
N HIS A 33 -11.75 -14.47 -20.80
CA HIS A 33 -11.83 -13.26 -19.97
C HIS A 33 -12.33 -13.48 -18.54
N LYS A 34 -12.30 -14.72 -18.03
CA LYS A 34 -12.55 -15.03 -16.61
C LYS A 34 -11.30 -14.79 -15.78
N THR A 35 -11.51 -14.49 -14.49
CA THR A 35 -10.40 -14.38 -13.52
C THR A 35 -10.09 -15.75 -12.90
N PRO A 36 -8.82 -16.06 -12.56
CA PRO A 36 -8.50 -17.27 -11.81
C PRO A 36 -9.33 -17.43 -10.53
N PHE A 37 -9.61 -16.32 -9.85
CA PHE A 37 -10.49 -16.29 -8.69
C PHE A 37 -11.92 -16.75 -9.02
N GLU A 38 -12.51 -16.30 -10.12
CA GLU A 38 -13.85 -16.74 -10.57
C GLU A 38 -13.90 -18.24 -10.85
N ILE A 39 -12.85 -18.80 -11.42
CA ILE A 39 -12.81 -20.23 -11.75
C ILE A 39 -12.85 -21.08 -10.47
N VAL A 40 -12.07 -20.68 -9.47
CA VAL A 40 -11.94 -21.43 -8.21
C VAL A 40 -13.16 -21.21 -7.30
N TYR A 41 -13.56 -19.96 -7.09
CA TYR A 41 -14.60 -19.60 -6.12
C TYR A 41 -15.99 -19.46 -6.74
N LYS A 42 -16.12 -19.61 -8.07
CA LYS A 42 -17.38 -19.47 -8.83
C LYS A 42 -18.10 -18.14 -8.58
N SER A 43 -17.37 -17.12 -8.17
CA SER A 43 -17.87 -15.79 -7.80
C SER A 43 -16.95 -14.70 -8.32
N LYS A 44 -17.53 -13.59 -8.77
CA LYS A 44 -16.76 -12.46 -9.31
C LYS A 44 -15.99 -11.75 -8.20
N PRO A 45 -14.66 -11.57 -8.31
CA PRO A 45 -13.91 -10.82 -7.31
C PRO A 45 -14.32 -9.34 -7.36
N SER A 46 -14.44 -8.73 -6.19
CA SER A 46 -14.38 -7.26 -6.11
C SER A 46 -12.94 -6.81 -6.35
N VAL A 47 -12.76 -5.71 -7.08
CA VAL A 47 -11.47 -5.04 -7.28
C VAL A 47 -11.42 -3.64 -6.66
N LYS A 48 -12.52 -3.19 -6.04
CA LYS A 48 -12.63 -1.84 -5.44
C LYS A 48 -11.66 -1.60 -4.29
N HIS A 49 -11.18 -2.66 -3.67
CA HIS A 49 -10.25 -2.62 -2.53
C HIS A 49 -8.79 -2.83 -2.95
N VAL A 50 -8.51 -2.88 -4.25
CA VAL A 50 -7.15 -3.05 -4.74
C VAL A 50 -6.44 -1.71 -4.65
N CYS A 51 -5.31 -1.68 -3.95
CA CYS A 51 -4.48 -0.50 -3.75
C CYS A 51 -3.07 -0.72 -4.32
N VAL A 52 -2.37 0.38 -4.61
CA VAL A 52 -1.00 0.34 -5.16
C VAL A 52 0.01 -0.07 -4.09
N PHE A 53 0.78 -1.13 -4.35
CA PHE A 53 1.82 -1.62 -3.43
C PHE A 53 2.82 -0.51 -3.05
N GLY A 54 3.09 -0.39 -1.75
CA GLY A 54 4.04 0.56 -1.18
C GLY A 54 3.58 2.01 -1.17
N CYS A 55 2.30 2.27 -1.44
CA CYS A 55 1.71 3.58 -1.21
C CYS A 55 1.67 3.93 0.28
N ARG A 56 1.62 5.22 0.57
CA ARG A 56 1.48 5.73 1.93
C ARG A 56 0.10 5.42 2.47
N THR A 57 0.05 5.02 3.73
CA THR A 57 -1.20 4.65 4.41
C THR A 57 -1.29 5.30 5.78
N TYR A 58 -2.52 5.54 6.22
CA TYR A 58 -2.83 6.06 7.54
C TYR A 58 -3.70 5.05 8.27
N ILE A 59 -3.10 4.38 9.23
CA ILE A 59 -3.70 3.29 10.00
C ILE A 59 -4.47 3.92 11.16
N LEU A 60 -5.79 3.73 11.19
CA LEU A 60 -6.63 4.29 12.25
C LEU A 60 -6.32 3.62 13.59
N THR A 61 -5.99 4.42 14.61
CA THR A 61 -5.84 3.93 15.98
C THR A 61 -7.22 3.76 16.62
N PRO A 62 -7.57 2.55 17.11
CA PRO A 62 -8.86 2.30 17.73
C PRO A 62 -9.16 3.26 18.89
N LYS A 63 -10.43 3.61 19.07
CA LYS A 63 -10.82 4.62 20.07
C LYS A 63 -10.45 4.23 21.51
N GLU A 64 -10.36 2.94 21.79
CA GLU A 64 -10.03 2.37 23.09
C GLU A 64 -8.54 2.53 23.46
N LYS A 65 -7.67 2.66 22.46
CA LYS A 65 -6.22 2.77 22.63
C LYS A 65 -5.70 4.20 22.61
N ARG A 66 -6.59 5.19 22.52
CA ARG A 66 -6.26 6.62 22.43
C ARG A 66 -6.81 7.38 23.63
N LEU A 67 -6.00 8.28 24.18
CA LEU A 67 -6.40 9.27 25.17
C LEU A 67 -6.94 10.53 24.48
N LYS A 68 -7.55 11.40 25.30
CA LYS A 68 -7.99 12.72 24.83
C LYS A 68 -6.73 13.48 24.37
N TRP A 69 -6.69 13.83 23.09
CA TRP A 69 -5.57 14.48 22.36
C TRP A 69 -4.53 13.58 21.67
N ASP A 70 -4.66 12.27 21.75
CA ASP A 70 -3.76 11.37 21.01
C ASP A 70 -4.01 11.42 19.50
N PRO A 71 -2.95 11.18 18.68
CA PRO A 71 -3.08 11.09 17.24
C PRO A 71 -4.09 10.00 16.84
N LYS A 72 -4.96 10.34 15.89
CA LYS A 72 -6.03 9.45 15.44
C LYS A 72 -5.55 8.33 14.52
N ALA A 73 -4.43 8.55 13.83
CA ALA A 73 -3.89 7.60 12.88
C ALA A 73 -2.36 7.61 12.92
N ARG A 74 -1.77 6.49 12.51
CA ARG A 74 -0.33 6.30 12.39
C ARG A 74 0.05 6.11 10.93
N ALA A 75 1.17 6.69 10.52
CA ALA A 75 1.65 6.55 9.15
C ALA A 75 2.23 5.15 8.92
N GLY A 76 1.94 4.60 7.75
CA GLY A 76 2.41 3.28 7.35
C GLY A 76 2.57 3.15 5.84
N LEU A 77 2.99 1.98 5.40
CA LEU A 77 3.09 1.61 3.98
C LEU A 77 2.21 0.41 3.68
N PHE A 78 1.56 0.41 2.52
CA PHE A 78 0.80 -0.74 2.08
C PHE A 78 1.72 -1.88 1.61
N LEU A 79 1.64 -3.04 2.26
CA LEU A 79 2.44 -4.22 1.89
C LEU A 79 1.62 -5.29 1.18
N GLY A 80 0.33 -5.42 1.49
CA GLY A 80 -0.51 -6.40 0.82
C GLY A 80 -1.81 -6.69 1.52
N TYR A 81 -2.39 -7.84 1.19
CA TYR A 81 -3.72 -8.25 1.65
C TYR A 81 -3.58 -9.39 2.65
N GLU A 82 -4.41 -9.37 3.69
CA GLU A 82 -4.50 -10.47 4.63
C GLU A 82 -5.32 -11.62 4.03
N GLU A 83 -4.89 -12.87 4.23
CA GLU A 83 -5.55 -14.04 3.63
C GLU A 83 -6.83 -14.45 4.37
N VAL A 84 -6.80 -14.37 5.70
CA VAL A 84 -7.87 -14.89 6.57
C VAL A 84 -8.99 -13.86 6.77
N SER A 85 -8.65 -12.58 6.76
CA SER A 85 -9.58 -11.50 7.11
C SER A 85 -9.65 -10.42 6.05
N LYS A 86 -10.77 -9.69 5.99
CA LYS A 86 -10.90 -8.48 5.16
C LYS A 86 -10.12 -7.33 5.80
N ALA A 87 -8.80 -7.44 5.75
CA ALA A 87 -7.85 -6.48 6.28
C ALA A 87 -6.63 -6.39 5.36
N TYR A 88 -5.81 -5.39 5.60
CA TYR A 88 -4.58 -5.12 4.87
C TYR A 88 -3.38 -5.38 5.75
N ARG A 89 -2.29 -5.83 5.13
CA ARG A 89 -0.96 -5.91 5.72
C ARG A 89 -0.24 -4.60 5.45
N LEU A 90 0.20 -3.95 6.52
CA LEU A 90 0.73 -2.59 6.49
C LEU A 90 2.03 -2.59 7.27
N TYR A 91 3.02 -1.84 6.81
CA TYR A 91 4.22 -1.58 7.60
C TYR A 91 4.01 -0.31 8.41
N ASP A 92 4.03 -0.43 9.74
CA ASP A 92 4.00 0.71 10.65
C ASP A 92 5.40 1.33 10.70
N ILE A 93 5.53 2.57 10.22
CA ILE A 93 6.84 3.25 10.09
C ILE A 93 7.39 3.61 11.48
N GLU A 94 6.52 3.97 12.42
CA GLU A 94 6.92 4.35 13.79
C GLU A 94 7.35 3.13 14.59
N ALA A 95 6.59 2.03 14.49
CA ALA A 95 6.86 0.82 15.26
C ALA A 95 7.83 -0.15 14.57
N GLY A 96 8.14 0.07 13.28
CA GLY A 96 9.05 -0.76 12.50
C GLY A 96 8.56 -2.19 12.26
N GLN A 97 7.25 -2.44 12.32
CA GLN A 97 6.67 -3.77 12.26
C GLN A 97 5.48 -3.86 11.31
N VAL A 98 5.20 -5.06 10.81
CA VAL A 98 4.02 -5.33 9.99
C VAL A 98 2.81 -5.47 10.90
N VAL A 99 1.77 -4.68 10.63
CA VAL A 99 0.50 -4.69 11.32
C VAL A 99 -0.63 -5.05 10.36
N ILE A 100 -1.66 -5.71 10.88
CA ILE A 100 -2.86 -6.05 10.13
C ILE A 100 -3.97 -5.10 10.58
N SER A 101 -4.54 -4.34 9.64
CA SER A 101 -5.66 -3.43 9.95
C SER A 101 -6.64 -3.35 8.79
N ARG A 102 -7.93 -3.21 9.13
CA ARG A 102 -9.00 -2.94 8.17
C ARG A 102 -9.20 -1.44 7.94
N ASP A 103 -9.12 -0.66 9.01
CA ASP A 103 -9.44 0.76 8.98
C ASP A 103 -8.20 1.56 8.59
N VAL A 104 -8.07 1.79 7.29
CA VAL A 104 -6.88 2.37 6.67
C VAL A 104 -7.32 3.37 5.60
N ASN A 105 -6.67 4.53 5.58
CA ASN A 105 -6.77 5.46 4.47
C ASN A 105 -5.52 5.36 3.59
N PHE A 106 -5.71 5.33 2.27
CA PHE A 106 -4.62 5.15 1.31
C PHE A 106 -4.35 6.46 0.57
N ASP A 107 -3.08 6.84 0.49
CA ASP A 107 -2.59 7.91 -0.38
C ASP A 107 -1.71 7.27 -1.46
N GLU A 108 -2.31 7.02 -2.61
CA GLU A 108 -1.66 6.39 -3.77
C GLU A 108 -0.80 7.36 -4.59
N SER A 109 -0.70 8.64 -4.18
CA SER A 109 0.21 9.61 -4.81
C SER A 109 1.60 9.59 -4.19
N THR A 110 1.71 9.13 -2.94
CA THR A 110 2.94 9.15 -2.17
C THR A 110 3.51 7.73 -2.00
N PHE A 111 4.81 7.58 -2.25
CA PHE A 111 5.52 6.29 -2.19
C PHE A 111 6.81 6.39 -1.38
N GLY A 112 7.15 5.30 -0.71
CA GLY A 112 8.38 5.17 0.07
C GLY A 112 8.29 5.79 1.46
N LEU A 113 9.41 5.76 2.18
CA LEU A 113 9.53 6.21 3.58
C LEU A 113 9.77 7.71 3.72
N SER A 114 9.77 8.50 2.63
CA SER A 114 10.07 9.91 2.73
C SER A 114 9.04 10.64 3.61
N PRO A 115 9.48 11.58 4.46
CA PRO A 115 8.54 12.47 5.14
C PRO A 115 7.68 13.18 4.08
N PRO A 116 6.44 13.54 4.43
CA PRO A 116 5.65 14.38 3.55
C PRO A 116 6.45 15.67 3.36
N ILE A 117 6.74 16.01 2.10
CA ILE A 117 7.33 17.30 1.74
C ILE A 117 6.35 18.33 2.31
N SER A 118 6.81 19.15 3.24
CA SER A 118 5.97 20.23 3.75
C SER A 118 5.81 21.26 2.63
N ASP A 119 4.69 21.98 2.57
CA ASP A 119 4.50 23.03 1.57
C ASP A 119 5.60 24.12 1.63
N GLU A 120 6.39 24.14 2.72
CA GLU A 120 7.55 25.02 2.92
C GLU A 120 8.82 24.56 2.18
N ASP A 121 8.91 23.29 1.76
CA ASP A 121 10.11 22.73 1.11
C ASP A 121 10.10 22.86 -0.43
N VAL A 122 9.05 23.47 -1.02
CA VAL A 122 8.87 23.59 -2.47
C VAL A 122 9.65 24.79 -3.06
N ASP A 123 9.99 25.78 -2.24
CA ASP A 123 10.68 26.99 -2.67
C ASP A 123 12.21 26.81 -2.86
N ASP A 124 12.80 25.70 -2.38
CA ASP A 124 14.25 25.45 -2.41
C ASP A 124 14.73 24.52 -3.56
N LEU A 125 13.83 24.11 -4.47
CA LEU A 125 14.24 23.33 -5.65
C LEU A 125 14.69 24.26 -6.78
N ASP A 126 15.97 24.65 -6.75
CA ASP A 126 16.66 25.32 -7.86
C ASP A 126 16.49 24.52 -9.17
N PHE A 127 15.73 25.10 -10.10
CA PHE A 127 15.37 24.53 -11.40
C PHE A 127 16.55 24.47 -12.40
N ASP A 128 17.72 25.02 -12.05
CA ASP A 128 18.81 25.31 -12.99
C ASP A 128 19.95 24.28 -13.04
N SER A 129 19.93 23.18 -12.29
CA SER A 129 21.10 22.25 -12.24
C SER A 129 20.97 20.95 -13.05
N LEU A 130 20.05 20.87 -14.02
CA LEU A 130 20.02 19.75 -14.98
C LEU A 130 20.69 20.16 -16.30
N ASP A 131 22.01 20.37 -16.22
CA ASP A 131 22.85 20.26 -17.42
C ASP A 131 22.86 18.78 -17.83
N ILE A 132 22.20 18.52 -18.96
CA ILE A 132 22.27 17.25 -19.68
C ILE A 132 23.58 17.26 -20.47
N GLU A 133 24.48 16.34 -20.16
CA GLU A 133 25.54 15.89 -21.09
C GLU A 133 25.27 14.45 -21.53
#